data_AF-A0AAN8VVU9-F1
#
_entry.id   AF-A0AAN8VVU9-F1
#
_cell.length_a   1.000
_cell.length_b   1.000
_cell.length_c   1.000
_cell.angle_alpha   90.00
_cell.angle_beta   90.00
_cell.angle_gamma   90.00
#
_symmetry.space_group_name_H-M   'P 1'
#
loop_
_entity.id
_entity.type
_entity.pdbx_description
1 polymer ?
#
loop_
_entity_poly.entity_id
_entity_poly.type
_entity_poly.pdbx_seq_one_letter_code
_entity_poly.pdbx_strand_id
1 'polypeptide(L)'
;MENMQYGDELVREFLVFRGFTKTLQAFEAELSTDVGKGFQVEKILDLIFSVYIPQFQAEKLVGLLNFFKECFSSPAETLLFATLSKLEVSVLRYYIVHAIKSGRKDKVVELYGICGNDLIQRGQDWGPWFGIPYLRNPSLDPQFRVYFSKEWFDTLHLFMNNFLCEIFNGSHILLLGFFLVLFQ
;
A
#
# COMPACT_ATOMS: atom_id res chain seq x y z
N MET A 1 -14.35 5.80 15.31
CA MET A 1 -13.93 6.44 16.59
C MET A 1 -14.08 5.51 17.79
N GLU A 2 -15.24 4.90 18.02
CA GLU A 2 -15.50 4.04 19.19
C GLU A 2 -14.57 2.80 19.29
N ASN A 3 -14.20 2.18 18.16
CA ASN A 3 -13.44 0.93 18.22
C ASN A 3 -11.94 1.11 18.56
N MET A 4 -11.32 2.26 18.22
CA MET A 4 -9.91 2.53 18.58
C MET A 4 -9.82 2.87 20.07
N GLN A 5 -10.81 3.63 20.55
CA GLN A 5 -11.02 3.83 21.98
C GLN A 5 -11.21 2.50 22.70
N TYR A 6 -11.96 1.56 22.12
CA TYR A 6 -12.15 0.21 22.69
C TYR A 6 -10.84 -0.60 22.79
N GLY A 7 -9.99 -0.58 21.75
CA GLY A 7 -8.69 -1.25 21.79
C GLY A 7 -7.75 -0.62 22.83
N ASP A 8 -7.69 0.71 22.86
CA ASP A 8 -6.92 1.46 23.85
C ASP A 8 -7.47 1.26 25.27
N GLU A 9 -8.79 1.12 25.42
CA GLU A 9 -9.47 0.76 26.66
C GLU A 9 -9.12 -0.64 27.12
N LEU A 10 -9.12 -1.64 26.24
CA LEU A 10 -8.72 -3.01 26.60
C LEU A 10 -7.26 -3.09 27.08
N VAL A 11 -6.35 -2.38 26.41
CA VAL A 11 -4.94 -2.31 26.85
C VAL A 11 -4.85 -1.56 28.17
N ARG A 12 -5.57 -0.44 28.33
CA ARG A 12 -5.63 0.34 29.57
C ARG A 12 -6.16 -0.49 30.74
N GLU A 13 -7.27 -1.19 30.55
CA GLU A 13 -7.88 -2.12 31.52
C GLU A 13 -6.92 -3.24 31.90
N PHE A 14 -6.23 -3.83 30.92
CA PHE A 14 -5.22 -4.87 31.18
C PHE A 14 -4.06 -4.35 32.03
N LEU A 15 -3.52 -3.17 31.69
CA LEU A 15 -2.41 -2.55 32.43
C LEU A 15 -2.83 -2.17 33.85
N VAL A 16 -4.06 -1.66 34.04
CA VAL A 16 -4.64 -1.38 35.35
C VAL A 16 -4.80 -2.66 36.17
N PHE A 17 -5.40 -3.71 35.59
CA PHE A 17 -5.65 -4.99 36.26
C PHE A 17 -4.35 -5.65 36.75
N ARG A 18 -3.26 -5.54 35.99
CA ARG A 18 -1.95 -6.10 36.38
C ARG A 18 -1.12 -5.19 37.30
N GLY A 19 -1.56 -3.96 37.54
CA GLY A 19 -0.83 -2.98 38.36
C GLY A 19 0.39 -2.37 37.67
N PHE A 20 0.44 -2.36 36.34
CA PHE A 20 1.55 -1.83 35.55
C PHE A 20 1.49 -0.29 35.40
N THR A 21 1.49 0.42 36.52
CA THR A 21 1.22 1.87 36.58
C THR A 21 2.21 2.73 35.78
N LYS A 22 3.51 2.36 35.77
CA LYS A 22 4.53 3.05 34.98
C LYS A 22 4.33 2.85 33.47
N THR A 23 3.97 1.63 33.06
CA THR A 23 3.69 1.29 31.66
C THR A 23 2.43 1.99 31.18
N LEU A 24 1.41 2.09 32.03
CA LEU A 24 0.17 2.83 31.72
C LEU A 24 0.45 4.31 31.46
N GLN A 25 1.24 4.97 32.32
CA GLN A 25 1.61 6.37 32.10
C GLN A 25 2.39 6.58 30.79
N ALA A 26 3.34 5.70 30.48
CA ALA A 26 4.09 5.77 29.23
C ALA A 26 3.17 5.56 28.02
N PHE A 27 2.29 4.55 28.07
CA PHE A 27 1.30 4.27 27.03
C PHE A 27 0.38 5.47 26.78
N GLU A 28 -0.18 6.08 27.83
CA GLU A 28 -1.06 7.24 27.69
C GLU A 28 -0.33 8.49 27.15
N ALA A 29 0.91 8.71 27.61
CA ALA A 29 1.74 9.79 27.10
C ALA A 29 2.02 9.62 25.60
N GLU A 30 2.41 8.42 25.16
CA GLU A 30 2.69 8.15 23.75
C GLU A 30 1.42 8.20 22.90
N LEU A 31 0.31 7.65 23.37
CA LEU A 31 -0.98 7.69 22.68
C LEU A 31 -1.45 9.14 22.45
N SER A 32 -1.15 10.05 23.39
CA SER A 32 -1.51 11.47 23.28
C SER A 32 -0.72 12.25 22.21
N THR A 33 0.39 11.68 21.71
CA THR A 33 1.26 12.38 20.75
C THR A 33 0.86 12.19 19.29
N ASP A 34 0.08 11.16 18.95
CA ASP A 34 -0.32 10.77 17.58
C ASP A 34 0.84 10.57 16.57
N VAL A 35 2.10 10.67 17.03
CA VAL A 35 3.34 10.62 16.23
C VAL A 35 3.51 9.28 15.50
N GLY A 36 3.00 8.19 16.09
CA GLY A 36 3.14 6.84 15.53
C GLY A 36 2.34 6.59 14.25
N LYS A 37 1.27 7.35 13.98
CA LYS A 37 0.39 7.12 12.81
C LYS A 37 0.99 7.67 11.53
N GLY A 38 1.45 8.92 11.53
CA GLY A 38 2.12 9.53 10.37
C GLY A 38 3.41 8.80 9.98
N PHE A 39 4.19 8.39 10.99
CA PHE A 39 5.45 7.67 10.78
C PHE A 39 5.27 6.27 10.15
N GLN A 40 4.10 5.64 10.33
CA GLN A 40 3.80 4.37 9.65
C GLN A 40 3.45 4.57 8.18
N VAL A 41 2.70 5.62 7.85
CA VAL A 41 2.35 5.96 6.46
C VAL A 41 3.61 6.28 5.66
N GLU A 42 4.49 7.12 6.19
CA GLU A 42 5.77 7.48 5.55
C GLU A 42 6.63 6.25 5.26
N LYS A 43 6.78 5.33 6.21
CA LYS A 43 7.53 4.09 6.01
C LYS A 43 6.96 3.19 4.92
N ILE A 44 5.63 3.10 4.82
CA ILE A 44 4.98 2.30 3.79
C ILE A 44 5.21 2.94 2.41
N LEU A 45 5.10 4.26 2.31
CA LEU A 45 5.41 4.98 1.07
C LEU A 45 6.87 4.78 0.66
N ASP A 46 7.81 4.89 1.60
CA ASP A 46 9.24 4.62 1.37
C ASP A 46 9.48 3.18 0.91
N LEU A 47 8.83 2.20 1.54
CA LEU A 47 8.92 0.80 1.10
C LEU A 47 8.44 0.63 -0.34
N ILE A 48 7.31 1.24 -0.71
CA ILE A 48 6.74 1.11 -2.06
C ILE A 48 7.63 1.83 -3.08
N PHE A 49 7.85 3.14 -2.90
CA PHE A 49 8.39 4.03 -3.91
C PHE A 49 9.91 4.18 -3.87
N SER A 50 10.56 3.90 -2.74
CA SER A 50 12.02 4.02 -2.58
C SER A 50 12.74 2.68 -2.51
N VAL A 51 12.04 1.58 -2.17
CA VAL A 51 12.64 0.25 -2.06
C VAL A 51 12.10 -0.72 -3.12
N TYR A 52 10.82 -1.10 -3.05
CA TYR A 52 10.29 -2.20 -3.83
C TYR A 52 10.23 -1.91 -5.32
N ILE A 53 9.78 -0.71 -5.71
CA ILE A 53 9.77 -0.33 -7.13
C ILE A 53 11.19 -0.11 -7.67
N PRO A 54 12.06 0.74 -7.06
CA PRO A 54 13.39 1.00 -7.62
C PRO A 54 14.32 -0.20 -7.64
N GLN A 55 14.16 -1.14 -6.71
CA GLN A 55 14.97 -2.36 -6.64
C GLN A 55 14.30 -3.57 -7.32
N PHE A 56 13.19 -3.35 -8.04
CA PHE A 56 12.46 -4.39 -8.76
C PHE A 56 11.98 -5.58 -7.91
N GLN A 57 11.62 -5.35 -6.64
CA GLN A 57 11.13 -6.38 -5.72
C GLN A 57 9.62 -6.63 -5.92
N ALA A 58 9.24 -7.16 -7.08
CA ALA A 58 7.84 -7.37 -7.49
C ALA A 58 7.06 -8.24 -6.50
N GLU A 59 7.65 -9.34 -6.02
CA GLU A 59 7.01 -10.24 -5.05
C GLU A 59 6.63 -9.52 -3.75
N LYS A 60 7.53 -8.70 -3.22
CA LYS A 60 7.26 -7.94 -1.99
C LYS A 60 6.22 -6.85 -2.19
N LEU A 61 6.24 -6.18 -3.34
CA LEU A 61 5.25 -5.17 -3.70
C LEU A 61 3.85 -5.78 -3.81
N VAL A 62 3.71 -6.87 -4.58
CA VAL A 62 2.43 -7.58 -4.75
C VAL A 62 1.97 -8.16 -3.40
N GLY A 63 2.88 -8.74 -2.62
CA GLY A 63 2.59 -9.22 -1.28
C GLY A 63 2.02 -8.13 -0.36
N LEU A 64 2.63 -6.95 -0.35
CA LEU A 64 2.14 -5.81 0.44
C LEU A 64 0.74 -5.35 -0.02
N LEU A 65 0.51 -5.25 -1.33
CA LEU A 65 -0.79 -4.83 -1.88
C LEU A 65 -1.89 -5.87 -1.61
N ASN A 66 -1.56 -7.17 -1.66
CA ASN A 66 -2.47 -8.25 -1.28
C ASN A 66 -2.79 -8.23 0.20
N PHE A 67 -1.78 -8.02 1.04
CA PHE A 67 -1.98 -7.86 2.48
C PHE A 67 -2.96 -6.73 2.80
N PHE A 68 -2.83 -5.55 2.17
CA PHE A 68 -3.81 -4.48 2.35
C PHE A 68 -5.24 -4.90 2.00
N LYS A 69 -5.43 -5.68 0.93
CA LYS A 69 -6.75 -6.18 0.52
C LYS A 69 -7.34 -7.14 1.54
N GLU A 70 -6.53 -8.03 2.10
CA GLU A 70 -6.97 -8.98 3.14
C GLU A 70 -7.46 -8.26 4.40
N CYS A 71 -6.90 -7.09 4.69
CA CYS A 71 -7.34 -6.30 5.83
C CYS A 71 -8.71 -5.63 5.67
N PHE A 72 -9.24 -5.56 4.44
CA PHE A 72 -10.60 -5.07 4.17
C PHE A 72 -11.55 -6.24 3.97
N SER A 73 -11.89 -6.92 5.07
CA SER A 73 -12.72 -8.13 5.07
C SER A 73 -14.19 -7.87 5.40
N SER A 74 -14.56 -6.65 5.82
CA SER A 74 -15.95 -6.34 6.19
C SER A 74 -16.76 -5.74 5.04
N PRO A 75 -18.09 -5.99 4.98
CA PRO A 75 -18.96 -5.37 3.97
C PRO A 75 -18.96 -3.84 3.99
N ALA A 76 -18.69 -3.23 5.15
CA ALA A 76 -18.61 -1.77 5.30
C ALA A 76 -17.37 -1.17 4.62
N GLU A 77 -16.32 -1.96 4.37
CA GLU A 77 -15.07 -1.53 3.76
C GLU A 77 -15.08 -1.64 2.22
N THR A 78 -16.21 -1.98 1.61
CA THR A 78 -16.34 -2.17 0.15
C THR A 78 -15.83 -0.96 -0.65
N LEU A 79 -16.04 0.26 -0.16
CA LEU A 79 -15.55 1.49 -0.81
C LEU A 79 -14.02 1.66 -0.70
N LEU A 80 -13.45 1.33 0.46
CA LEU A 80 -12.01 1.35 0.69
C LEU A 80 -11.31 0.29 -0.16
N PHE A 81 -11.87 -0.91 -0.22
CA PHE A 81 -11.40 -1.99 -1.09
C PHE A 81 -11.41 -1.58 -2.57
N ALA A 82 -12.50 -0.96 -3.04
CA ALA A 82 -12.59 -0.46 -4.42
C ALA A 82 -11.56 0.63 -4.71
N THR A 83 -11.31 1.53 -3.74
CA THR A 83 -10.28 2.57 -3.85
C THR A 83 -8.87 1.96 -3.87
N LEU A 84 -8.58 1.02 -2.97
CA LEU A 84 -7.32 0.27 -2.96
C LEU A 84 -7.10 -0.45 -4.27
N SER A 85 -8.13 -1.08 -4.85
CA SER A 85 -7.99 -1.81 -6.12
C SER A 85 -7.58 -0.87 -7.27
N LYS A 86 -8.08 0.36 -7.31
CA LYS A 86 -7.67 1.38 -8.30
C LYS A 86 -6.25 1.88 -8.06
N LEU A 87 -5.86 2.03 -6.79
CA LEU A 87 -4.51 2.41 -6.39
C LEU A 87 -3.50 1.30 -6.71
N GLU A 88 -3.83 0.05 -6.42
CA GLU A 88 -3.04 -1.14 -6.78
C GLU A 88 -2.73 -1.14 -8.28
N VAL A 89 -3.75 -0.94 -9.12
CA VAL A 89 -3.56 -0.84 -10.58
C VAL A 89 -2.57 0.27 -10.93
N SER A 90 -2.69 1.43 -10.31
CA SER A 90 -1.82 2.58 -10.58
C SER A 90 -0.38 2.35 -10.11
N VAL A 91 -0.19 1.74 -8.93
CA VAL A 91 1.12 1.35 -8.39
C VAL A 91 1.80 0.32 -9.28
N LEU A 92 1.08 -0.71 -9.73
CA LEU A 92 1.61 -1.73 -10.64
C LEU A 92 1.97 -1.14 -12.01
N ARG A 93 1.15 -0.24 -12.55
CA ARG A 93 1.47 0.52 -13.78
C ARG A 93 2.72 1.38 -13.60
N TYR A 94 2.90 2.00 -12.44
CA TYR A 94 4.11 2.77 -12.14
C TYR A 94 5.34 1.87 -12.07
N TYR A 95 5.25 0.69 -11.43
CA TYR A 95 6.32 -0.31 -11.43
C TYR A 95 6.73 -0.66 -12.87
N ILE A 96 5.76 -0.94 -13.73
CA ILE A 96 6.00 -1.29 -15.13
C ILE A 96 6.71 -0.15 -15.85
N VAL A 97 6.22 1.09 -15.74
CA VAL A 97 6.85 2.26 -16.35
C VAL A 97 8.27 2.46 -15.83
N HIS A 98 8.50 2.30 -14.52
CA HIS A 98 9.82 2.40 -13.92
C HIS A 98 10.80 1.36 -14.50
N ALA A 99 10.36 0.11 -14.65
CA ALA A 99 11.14 -0.95 -15.26
C ALA A 99 11.44 -0.69 -16.74
N ILE A 100 10.47 -0.20 -17.51
CA ILE A 100 10.69 0.21 -18.90
C ILE A 100 11.71 1.36 -19.00
N LYS A 101 11.57 2.41 -18.19
CA LYS A 101 12.51 3.55 -18.15
C LYS A 101 13.93 3.10 -17.80
N SER A 102 14.06 2.07 -16.96
CA SER A 102 15.33 1.50 -16.54
C SER A 102 15.90 0.44 -17.50
N GLY A 103 15.24 0.18 -18.63
CA GLY A 103 15.64 -0.86 -19.59
C GLY A 103 15.44 -2.30 -19.08
N ARG A 104 14.77 -2.48 -17.94
CA ARG A 104 14.54 -3.76 -17.26
C ARG A 104 13.21 -4.39 -17.66
N LYS A 105 13.06 -4.66 -18.96
CA LYS A 105 11.86 -5.32 -19.53
C LYS A 105 11.65 -6.74 -18.96
N ASP A 106 12.75 -7.41 -18.59
CA ASP A 106 12.75 -8.69 -17.89
C ASP A 106 11.91 -8.64 -16.59
N LYS A 107 12.03 -7.55 -15.83
CA LYS A 107 11.29 -7.37 -14.57
C LYS A 107 9.80 -7.13 -14.75
N VAL A 108 9.39 -6.61 -15.91
CA VAL A 108 7.97 -6.52 -16.26
C VAL A 108 7.39 -7.91 -16.53
N VAL A 109 8.14 -8.76 -17.25
CA VAL A 109 7.72 -10.15 -17.51
C VAL A 109 7.65 -10.96 -16.22
N GLU A 110 8.62 -10.78 -15.31
CA GLU A 110 8.61 -11.38 -13.98
C GLU A 110 7.36 -10.98 -13.16
N LEU A 111 7.01 -9.68 -13.15
CA LEU A 111 5.77 -9.21 -12.51
C LEU A 111 4.53 -9.90 -13.08
N TYR A 112 4.45 -10.07 -14.41
CA TYR A 112 3.33 -10.78 -15.03
C TYR A 112 3.29 -12.27 -14.68
N GLY A 113 4.44 -12.90 -14.45
CA GLY A 113 4.49 -14.26 -13.90
C GLY A 113 3.89 -14.36 -12.49
N ILE A 114 4.05 -13.32 -11.68
CA ILE A 114 3.57 -13.28 -10.28
C ILE A 114 2.06 -13.05 -10.21
N CYS A 115 1.52 -12.05 -10.94
CA CYS A 115 0.12 -11.64 -10.78
C CYS A 115 -0.67 -11.51 -12.09
N GLY A 116 -0.11 -11.88 -13.25
CA GLY A 116 -0.73 -11.63 -14.55
C GLY A 116 -2.12 -12.24 -14.74
N ASN A 117 -2.35 -13.45 -14.24
CA ASN A 117 -3.66 -14.11 -14.34
C ASN A 117 -4.75 -13.31 -13.60
N ASP A 118 -4.44 -12.83 -12.39
CA ASP A 118 -5.33 -11.99 -11.60
C ASP A 118 -5.64 -10.67 -12.29
N LEU A 119 -4.62 -10.04 -12.90
CA LEU A 119 -4.79 -8.77 -13.61
C LEU A 119 -5.78 -8.90 -14.77
N ILE A 120 -5.72 -10.01 -15.52
CA ILE A 120 -6.63 -10.26 -16.65
C ILE A 120 -8.08 -10.42 -16.15
N GLN A 121 -8.29 -11.16 -15.06
CA GLN A 121 -9.64 -11.45 -14.55
C GLN A 121 -10.34 -10.21 -13.97
N ARG A 122 -9.59 -9.23 -13.45
CA ARG A 122 -10.14 -8.04 -12.78
C ARG A 122 -10.67 -6.94 -13.71
N GLY A 123 -10.49 -7.03 -15.03
CA GLY A 123 -11.17 -6.16 -16.00
C GLY A 123 -10.79 -4.67 -15.97
N GLN A 124 -9.49 -4.35 -15.87
CA GLN A 124 -8.97 -2.97 -15.77
C GLN A 124 -8.15 -2.53 -17.01
N ASP A 125 -8.51 -3.02 -18.20
CA ASP A 125 -7.82 -2.76 -19.46
C ASP A 125 -6.30 -3.06 -19.41
N TRP A 126 -5.95 -4.25 -18.91
CA TRP A 126 -4.55 -4.70 -18.84
C TRP A 126 -4.01 -5.22 -20.18
N GLY A 127 -4.87 -5.49 -21.16
CA GLY A 127 -4.48 -6.06 -22.46
C GLY A 127 -3.31 -5.31 -23.14
N PRO A 128 -3.42 -3.98 -23.32
CA PRO A 128 -2.34 -3.17 -23.89
C PRO A 128 -1.08 -3.14 -23.03
N TRP A 129 -1.23 -3.23 -21.70
CA TRP A 129 -0.10 -3.25 -20.77
C TRP A 129 0.73 -4.52 -20.91
N PHE A 130 0.13 -5.69 -21.12
CA PHE A 130 0.91 -6.92 -21.39
C PHE A 130 1.81 -6.81 -22.64
N GLY A 131 1.43 -5.95 -23.60
CA GLY A 131 2.22 -5.65 -24.79
C GLY A 131 3.34 -4.63 -24.57
N ILE A 132 3.29 -3.83 -23.49
CA ILE A 132 4.20 -2.70 -23.29
C ILE A 132 5.69 -3.06 -23.29
N PRO A 133 6.17 -4.24 -22.79
CA PRO A 133 7.59 -4.56 -22.81
C PRO A 133 8.13 -4.74 -24.23
N TYR A 134 7.26 -5.09 -25.19
CA TYR A 134 7.64 -5.39 -26.56
C TYR A 134 7.63 -4.16 -27.47
N LEU A 135 7.08 -3.04 -26.99
CA LEU A 135 7.09 -1.78 -27.70
C LEU A 135 8.50 -1.16 -27.72
N ARG A 136 8.83 -0.50 -28.84
CA ARG A 136 10.14 0.16 -29.03
C ARG A 136 10.25 1.43 -28.20
N ASN A 137 9.21 2.27 -28.18
CA ASN A 137 9.23 3.53 -27.45
C ASN A 137 7.86 3.85 -26.80
N PRO A 138 7.52 3.19 -25.68
CA PRO A 138 6.22 3.37 -25.01
C PRO A 138 5.93 4.80 -24.57
N SER A 139 6.95 5.62 -24.29
CA SER A 139 6.74 7.00 -23.83
C SER A 139 6.16 7.93 -24.90
N LEU A 140 6.32 7.59 -26.19
CA LEU A 140 5.75 8.35 -27.30
C LEU A 140 4.33 7.92 -27.65
N ASP A 141 3.94 6.71 -27.23
CA ASP A 141 2.62 6.16 -27.49
C ASP A 141 1.55 6.98 -26.74
N PRO A 142 0.52 7.52 -27.44
CA PRO A 142 -0.53 8.29 -26.80
C PRO A 142 -1.21 7.57 -25.63
N GLN A 143 -1.29 6.24 -25.67
CA GLN A 143 -1.90 5.43 -24.62
C GLN A 143 -1.08 5.43 -23.34
N PHE A 144 0.25 5.43 -23.45
CA PHE A 144 1.14 5.27 -22.29
C PHE A 144 1.82 6.58 -21.85
N ARG A 145 1.92 7.59 -22.74
CA ARG A 145 2.68 8.82 -22.53
C ARG A 145 2.42 9.48 -21.17
N VAL A 146 1.15 9.56 -20.75
CA VAL A 146 0.77 10.18 -19.47
C VAL A 146 1.45 9.52 -18.26
N TYR A 147 1.61 8.20 -18.29
CA TYR A 147 2.22 7.43 -17.20
C TYR A 147 3.72 7.64 -17.09
N PHE A 148 4.36 8.20 -18.11
CA PHE A 148 5.79 8.53 -18.08
C PHE A 148 6.06 9.92 -17.48
N SER A 149 5.04 10.73 -17.23
CA SER A 149 5.19 12.09 -16.71
C SER A 149 5.44 12.12 -15.20
N LYS A 150 6.05 13.21 -14.72
CA LYS A 150 6.28 13.42 -13.28
C LYS A 150 4.96 13.73 -12.56
N GLU A 151 4.10 14.51 -13.20
CA GLU A 151 2.80 14.93 -12.67
C GLU A 151 1.92 13.72 -12.35
N TRP A 152 1.93 12.70 -13.21
CA TRP A 152 1.20 11.46 -12.93
C TRP A 152 1.73 10.72 -11.70
N PHE A 153 3.06 10.66 -11.55
CA PHE A 153 3.69 10.09 -10.36
C PHE A 153 3.38 10.88 -9.08
N ASP A 154 3.55 12.20 -9.11
CA ASP A 154 3.29 13.07 -7.95
C ASP A 154 1.82 12.93 -7.50
N THR A 155 0.91 12.81 -8.47
CA THR A 155 -0.51 12.55 -8.24
C THR A 155 -0.75 11.17 -7.60
N LEU A 156 -0.12 10.11 -8.11
CA LEU A 156 -0.20 8.77 -7.53
C LEU A 156 0.32 8.74 -6.09
N HIS A 157 1.49 9.35 -5.86
CA HIS A 157 2.11 9.41 -4.54
C HIS A 157 1.20 10.13 -3.54
N LEU A 158 0.62 11.28 -3.92
CA LEU A 158 -0.32 12.02 -3.09
C LEU A 158 -1.57 11.20 -2.78
N PHE A 159 -2.15 10.52 -3.77
CA PHE A 159 -3.33 9.68 -3.55
C PHE A 159 -3.04 8.49 -2.64
N MET A 160 -1.88 7.83 -2.80
CA MET A 160 -1.45 6.76 -1.90
C MET A 160 -1.27 7.28 -0.48
N ASN A 161 -0.60 8.42 -0.30
CA ASN A 161 -0.42 9.03 1.01
C ASN A 161 -1.76 9.33 1.67
N ASN A 162 -2.68 9.98 0.95
CA ASN A 162 -4.00 10.34 1.49
C ASN A 162 -4.81 9.08 1.85
N PHE A 163 -4.77 8.06 0.99
CA PHE A 163 -5.46 6.80 1.25
C PHE A 163 -4.91 6.07 2.49
N LEU A 164 -3.59 5.98 2.62
CA LEU A 164 -2.96 5.39 3.80
C LEU A 164 -3.27 6.21 5.05
N CYS A 165 -3.16 7.54 4.99
CA CYS A 165 -3.60 8.41 6.08
C CYS A 165 -5.06 8.17 6.44
N GLU A 166 -5.95 8.00 5.48
CA GLU A 166 -7.37 7.73 5.74
C GLU A 166 -7.60 6.38 6.42
N ILE A 167 -6.89 5.32 6.01
CA ILE A 167 -6.99 4.00 6.64
C ILE A 167 -6.38 4.00 8.05
N PHE A 168 -5.22 4.62 8.24
CA PHE A 168 -4.49 4.58 9.51
C PHE A 168 -5.01 5.62 10.52
N ASN A 169 -5.61 6.73 10.06
CA ASN A 169 -6.26 7.70 10.94
C ASN A 169 -7.75 7.37 11.15
N GLY A 170 -8.40 6.72 10.19
CA GLY A 170 -9.79 6.27 10.26
C GLY A 170 -9.89 4.80 10.66
N SER A 171 -10.13 4.54 11.95
CA SER A 171 -10.61 3.27 12.54
C SER A 171 -10.71 2.02 11.62
N HIS A 172 -9.58 1.38 11.30
CA HIS A 172 -9.54 0.00 10.77
C HIS A 172 -8.49 -0.82 11.55
N ILE A 173 -9.01 -1.63 12.48
CA ILE A 173 -8.33 -2.24 13.63
C ILE A 173 -7.50 -3.50 13.34
N LEU A 174 -7.38 -3.95 12.10
CA LEU A 174 -6.76 -5.26 11.82
C LEU A 174 -5.36 -5.19 11.20
N LEU A 175 -4.92 -4.03 10.70
CA LEU A 175 -3.64 -3.90 10.00
C LEU A 175 -2.42 -3.92 10.94
N LEU A 176 -2.52 -3.27 12.09
CA LEU A 176 -1.38 -3.07 13.01
C LEU A 176 -0.95 -4.35 13.74
N GLY A 177 -1.87 -5.28 14.01
CA GLY A 177 -1.56 -6.57 14.62
C GLY A 177 -0.76 -7.50 13.70
N PHE A 178 -0.97 -7.42 12.39
CA PHE A 178 -0.25 -8.23 11.40
C PHE A 178 1.11 -7.64 11.00
N PHE A 179 1.27 -6.30 11.04
CA PHE A 179 2.55 -5.64 10.75
C PHE A 179 3.68 -6.03 11.74
N LEU A 180 3.34 -6.38 12.98
CA LEU A 180 4.30 -6.87 13.98
C LEU A 180 4.72 -8.34 13.77
N VAL A 181 3.92 -9.13 13.05
CA VAL A 181 4.18 -10.56 12.80
C VAL A 181 5.03 -10.79 11.55
N LEU A 182 5.00 -9.87 10.58
CA LEU A 182 5.73 -10.00 9.31
C LEU A 182 7.14 -9.39 9.31
N PHE A 183 7.55 -8.73 10.40
CA PHE A 183 8.90 -8.13 10.55
C PHE A 183 9.76 -8.82 11.65
N GLN A 184 9.51 -10.11 11.93
CA GLN A 184 10.45 -11.03 12.57
C GLN A 184 10.88 -12.11 11.57
#